data_AF-A0A1V6D3Y4-F1
#
_entry.id   AF-A0A1V6D3Y4-F1
#
_cell.length_a   1.000
_cell.length_b   1.000
_cell.length_c   1.000
_cell.angle_alpha   90.00
_cell.angle_beta   90.00
_cell.angle_gamma   90.00
#
_symmetry.space_group_name_H-M   'P 1'
#
loop_
_entity.id
_entity.type
_entity.pdbx_description
1 polymer ?
#
loop_
_entity_poly.entity_id
_entity_poly.type
_entity_poly.pdbx_seq_one_letter_code
_entity_poly.pdbx_strand_id
1 'polypeptide(L)'
;MIEFSRDVSSAFELLVGRVQAELDGIHRDGAAAFIDHQYEQARQAATQAEQLVSLGERLAQLRKQWQDLACSWMESSLVEVDDDESTDVSLPLPAHPPGNQPVLLSDPEPPSALPERKARWTATTPEQEFQQPILEVLVDMGGSGSKDDVLDRVGQVMHGLLTAVDCSPIRGGNPHVPLWRITAEAAKRPLVREGLLKGDSPKDVWEITDEGRRKVPTSSAA
;
A
#
# COMPACT_ATOMS: atom_id res chain seq x y z
N MET A 1 -4.66 -9.88 -22.01
CA MET A 1 -4.78 -8.41 -22.06
C MET A 1 -4.37 -7.72 -20.74
N ILE A 2 -4.19 -8.46 -19.64
CA ILE A 2 -3.82 -7.95 -18.30
C ILE A 2 -2.31 -7.61 -18.18
N GLU A 3 -1.44 -8.26 -18.97
CA GLU A 3 0.00 -7.94 -18.97
C GLU A 3 0.32 -6.52 -19.45
N PHE A 4 -0.43 -5.99 -20.42
CA PHE A 4 -0.20 -4.66 -20.98
C PHE A 4 -0.38 -3.54 -19.94
N SER A 5 -1.33 -3.69 -19.01
CA SER A 5 -1.57 -2.71 -17.94
C SER A 5 -0.44 -2.70 -16.89
N ARG A 6 0.13 -3.88 -16.62
CA ARG A 6 1.25 -4.07 -15.67
C ARG A 6 2.57 -3.55 -16.23
N ASP A 7 2.80 -3.72 -17.53
CA ASP A 7 3.99 -3.20 -18.22
C ASP A 7 3.98 -1.67 -18.29
N VAL A 8 2.83 -1.08 -18.66
CA VAL A 8 2.69 0.38 -18.75
C VAL A 8 2.84 1.03 -17.37
N SER A 9 2.24 0.48 -16.32
CA SER A 9 2.40 1.01 -14.95
C SER A 9 3.86 0.91 -14.47
N SER A 10 4.54 -0.21 -14.76
CA SER A 10 5.96 -0.38 -14.40
C SER A 10 6.88 0.56 -15.19
N ALA A 11 6.58 0.83 -16.46
CA ALA A 11 7.30 1.80 -17.28
C ALA A 11 7.13 3.23 -16.74
N PHE A 12 5.94 3.59 -16.25
CA PHE A 12 5.72 4.86 -15.57
C PHE A 12 6.51 4.96 -14.26
N GLU A 13 6.59 3.90 -13.46
CA GLU A 13 7.39 3.88 -12.22
C GLU A 13 8.89 4.02 -12.49
N LEU A 14 9.41 3.37 -13.54
CA LEU A 14 10.80 3.55 -13.99
C LEU A 14 11.06 4.99 -14.45
N LEU A 15 10.13 5.58 -15.20
CA LEU A 15 10.24 6.94 -15.69
C LEU A 15 10.21 7.96 -14.55
N VAL A 16 9.27 7.82 -13.61
CA VAL A 16 9.17 8.69 -12.43
C VAL A 16 10.42 8.56 -11.55
N GLY A 17 10.89 7.34 -11.31
CA GLY A 17 12.14 7.10 -10.58
C GLY A 17 13.35 7.76 -11.25
N ARG A 18 13.42 7.72 -12.58
CA ARG A 18 14.48 8.40 -13.35
C ARG A 18 14.38 9.92 -13.26
N VAL A 19 13.19 10.49 -13.38
CA VAL A 19 12.95 11.94 -13.28
C VAL A 19 13.27 12.47 -11.88
N GLN A 20 12.89 11.75 -10.83
CA GLN A 20 13.22 12.12 -9.45
C GLN A 20 14.72 12.04 -9.16
N ALA A 21 15.41 11.01 -9.65
CA ALA A 21 16.86 10.91 -9.51
C ALA A 21 17.60 12.06 -10.21
N GLU A 22 17.09 12.52 -11.36
CA GLU A 22 17.63 13.67 -12.08
C GLU A 22 17.41 14.97 -11.30
N LEU A 23 16.23 15.14 -10.70
CA LEU A 23 15.90 16.31 -9.87
C LEU A 23 16.80 16.38 -8.63
N ASP A 24 17.06 15.25 -7.97
CA ASP A 24 18.00 15.16 -6.86
C ASP A 24 19.45 15.52 -7.28
N GLY A 25 19.82 15.21 -8.53
CA GLY A 25 21.07 15.65 -9.13
C GLY A 25 21.14 17.17 -9.27
N ILE A 26 20.11 17.77 -9.88
CA ILE A 26 20.02 19.22 -10.09
C ILE A 26 19.99 19.98 -8.76
N HIS A 27 19.32 19.47 -7.73
CA HIS A 27 19.34 20.08 -6.40
C HIS A 27 20.73 20.04 -5.77
N ARG A 28 21.48 18.96 -5.95
CA ARG A 28 22.85 18.84 -5.47
C ARG A 28 23.78 19.81 -6.19
N ASP A 29 23.65 19.90 -7.50
CA ASP A 29 24.46 20.79 -8.33
C ASP A 29 24.13 22.26 -8.05
N GLY A 30 22.85 22.60 -7.88
CA GLY A 30 22.41 23.93 -7.47
C GLY A 30 22.93 24.31 -6.08
N ALA A 31 22.89 23.39 -5.11
CA ALA A 31 23.43 23.61 -3.77
C ALA A 31 24.96 23.83 -3.79
N ALA A 32 25.69 23.07 -4.60
CA ALA A 32 27.13 23.26 -4.80
C ALA A 32 27.44 24.62 -5.46
N ALA A 33 26.68 25.01 -6.49
CA ALA A 33 26.84 26.29 -7.16
C ALA A 33 26.56 27.50 -6.23
N PHE A 34 25.66 27.36 -5.26
CA PHE A 34 25.44 28.38 -4.23
C PHE A 34 26.65 28.55 -3.29
N ILE A 35 27.29 27.44 -2.89
CA ILE A 35 28.48 27.45 -2.03
C ILE A 35 29.66 28.10 -2.77
N ASP A 36 29.82 27.81 -4.06
CA ASP A 36 30.92 28.33 -4.89
C ASP A 36 30.66 29.74 -5.44
N HIS A 37 29.62 30.43 -4.97
CA HIS A 37 29.20 31.77 -5.43
C HIS A 37 28.90 31.85 -6.93
N GLN A 38 28.57 30.73 -7.57
CA GLN A 38 28.21 30.64 -8.99
C GLN A 38 26.70 30.82 -9.16
N TYR A 39 26.22 32.02 -8.84
CA TYR A 39 24.80 32.35 -8.80
C TYR A 39 24.07 32.12 -10.12
N GLU A 40 24.74 32.29 -11.26
CA GLU A 40 24.14 32.07 -12.58
C GLU A 40 23.88 30.58 -12.84
N GLN A 41 24.80 29.70 -12.43
CA GLN A 41 24.60 28.25 -12.53
C GLN A 41 23.52 27.77 -11.56
N ALA A 42 23.49 28.31 -10.34
CA ALA A 42 22.43 28.02 -9.38
C ALA A 42 21.04 28.42 -9.92
N ARG A 43 20.94 29.55 -10.64
CA ARG A 43 19.71 30.01 -11.29
C ARG A 43 19.28 29.11 -12.45
N GLN A 44 20.24 28.63 -13.24
CA GLN A 44 19.98 27.66 -14.32
C GLN A 44 19.48 26.32 -13.75
N ALA A 45 20.13 25.81 -12.71
CA ALA A 45 19.71 24.60 -12.00
C ALA A 45 18.28 24.74 -11.42
N ALA A 46 17.95 25.89 -10.81
CA ALA A 46 16.60 26.15 -10.31
C ALA A 46 15.55 26.14 -11.44
N THR A 47 15.84 26.76 -12.58
CA THR A 47 14.93 26.77 -13.75
C THR A 47 14.71 25.36 -14.31
N GLN A 48 15.76 24.54 -14.35
CA GLN A 48 15.66 23.14 -14.78
C GLN A 48 14.86 22.29 -13.79
N ALA A 49 15.03 22.52 -12.49
CA ALA A 49 14.24 21.86 -11.45
C ALA A 49 12.75 22.19 -11.57
N GLU A 50 12.39 23.46 -11.81
CA GLU A 50 11.00 23.87 -12.05
C GLU A 50 10.38 23.14 -13.25
N GLN A 51 11.12 23.02 -14.35
CA GLN A 51 10.66 22.30 -15.53
C GLN A 51 10.42 20.80 -15.23
N LEU A 52 11.34 20.15 -14.51
CA LEU A 52 11.19 18.74 -14.13
C LEU A 52 10.06 18.50 -13.13
N VAL A 53 9.83 19.42 -12.19
CA VAL A 53 8.67 19.35 -11.29
C VAL A 53 7.37 19.43 -12.10
N SER A 54 7.27 20.39 -13.03
CA SER A 54 6.09 20.51 -13.89
C SER A 54 5.87 19.28 -14.79
N LEU A 55 6.95 18.62 -15.21
CA LEU A 55 6.88 17.36 -15.96
C LEU A 55 6.39 16.23 -15.05
N GLY A 56 6.86 16.17 -13.81
CA GLY A 56 6.41 15.21 -12.80
C GLY A 56 4.91 15.32 -12.53
N GLU A 57 4.38 16.55 -12.43
CA GLU A 57 2.94 16.79 -12.28
C GLU A 57 2.14 16.28 -13.48
N ARG A 58 2.61 16.52 -14.71
CA ARG A 58 1.99 16.00 -15.93
C ARG A 58 2.01 14.48 -15.98
N LEU A 59 3.12 13.86 -15.56
CA LEU A 59 3.23 12.40 -15.48
C LEU A 59 2.28 11.82 -14.43
N ALA A 60 2.14 12.47 -13.27
CA ALA A 60 1.19 12.07 -12.25
C ALA A 60 -0.26 12.18 -12.76
N GLN A 61 -0.58 13.24 -13.49
CA GLN A 61 -1.91 13.42 -14.08
C GLN A 61 -2.20 12.40 -15.18
N LEU A 62 -1.21 12.10 -16.04
CA LEU A 62 -1.33 11.06 -17.06
C LEU A 62 -1.51 9.67 -16.45
N ARG A 63 -0.79 9.38 -15.35
CA ARG A 63 -0.97 8.15 -14.59
C ARG A 63 -2.38 8.03 -14.03
N LYS A 64 -2.91 9.12 -13.45
CA LYS A 64 -4.28 9.16 -12.95
C LYS A 64 -5.29 8.89 -14.07
N GLN A 65 -5.14 9.56 -15.22
CA GLN A 65 -6.00 9.31 -16.39
C GLN A 65 -5.95 7.84 -16.83
N TRP A 66 -4.76 7.23 -16.81
CA TRP A 66 -4.61 5.81 -17.14
C TRP A 66 -5.29 4.90 -16.12
N GLN A 67 -5.20 5.20 -14.82
CA GLN A 67 -5.87 4.46 -13.75
C GLN A 67 -7.39 4.57 -13.85
N ASP A 68 -7.92 5.76 -14.11
CA ASP A 68 -9.35 6.01 -14.29
C ASP A 68 -9.88 5.23 -15.51
N LEU A 69 -9.13 5.25 -16.62
CA LEU A 69 -9.46 4.45 -17.81
C LEU A 69 -9.42 2.95 -17.52
N ALA A 70 -8.39 2.47 -16.81
CA ALA A 70 -8.27 1.07 -16.43
C ALA A 70 -9.43 0.63 -15.52
N CYS A 71 -9.85 1.46 -14.57
CA CYS A 71 -11.04 1.23 -13.74
C CYS A 71 -12.33 1.20 -14.57
N SER A 72 -12.49 2.12 -15.53
CA SER A 72 -13.67 2.18 -16.39
C SER A 72 -13.84 0.94 -17.27
N TRP A 73 -12.74 0.32 -17.70
CA TRP A 73 -12.76 -0.91 -18.49
C TRP A 73 -13.01 -2.17 -17.64
N MET A 74 -12.80 -2.10 -16.32
CA MET A 74 -13.14 -3.19 -15.39
C MET A 74 -14.61 -3.16 -14.98
N GLU A 75 -15.20 -1.97 -14.83
CA GLU A 75 -16.61 -1.80 -14.45
C GLU A 75 -17.57 -2.19 -15.59
N SER A 76 -17.15 -1.96 -16.85
CA SER A 76 -17.88 -2.43 -18.03
C SER A 76 -17.91 -3.96 -18.20
N SER A 77 -17.14 -4.71 -17.40
CA SER A 77 -17.06 -6.17 -17.49
C SER A 77 -17.90 -6.91 -16.44
N LEU A 78 -18.65 -6.19 -15.60
CA LEU A 78 -19.38 -6.71 -14.43
C LEU A 78 -20.92 -6.70 -14.56
N VAL A 79 -21.47 -6.50 -15.75
CA VAL A 79 -22.90 -6.69 -16.01
C VAL A 79 -23.07 -7.75 -17.09
N GLU A 80 -23.16 -9.01 -16.67
CA GLU A 80 -24.22 -9.96 -17.04
C GLU A 80 -24.25 -11.04 -15.94
N VAL A 81 -25.24 -10.94 -15.04
CA VAL A 81 -25.68 -12.04 -14.19
C VAL A 81 -26.84 -12.69 -14.95
N ASP A 82 -26.65 -13.92 -15.39
CA ASP A 82 -27.77 -14.86 -15.60
C ASP A 82 -27.49 -16.08 -14.74
N ASP A 83 -28.39 -16.30 -13.77
CA ASP A 83 -28.52 -17.49 -12.95
C ASP A 83 -28.57 -18.74 -13.83
N ASP A 84 -27.69 -19.72 -13.61
CA ASP A 84 -28.04 -21.12 -13.33
C ASP A 84 -26.78 -22.01 -13.29
N GLU A 85 -26.91 -23.12 -12.56
CA GLU A 85 -26.15 -24.37 -12.71
C GLU A 85 -24.79 -24.54 -11.99
N SER A 86 -24.92 -25.16 -10.82
CA SER A 86 -23.97 -26.06 -10.17
C SER A 86 -23.10 -26.88 -11.14
N THR A 87 -21.77 -26.72 -11.07
CA THR A 87 -20.85 -27.83 -11.38
C THR A 87 -19.66 -27.89 -10.42
N ASP A 88 -19.61 -29.04 -9.74
CA ASP A 88 -18.45 -29.63 -9.07
C ASP A 88 -17.27 -29.77 -10.04
N VAL A 89 -16.10 -29.24 -9.69
CA VAL A 89 -14.81 -29.65 -10.29
C VAL A 89 -13.74 -29.71 -9.21
N SER A 90 -13.52 -30.93 -8.73
CA SER A 90 -12.27 -31.36 -8.09
C SER A 90 -11.12 -31.34 -9.10
N LEU A 91 -10.03 -30.62 -8.83
CA LEU A 91 -8.71 -30.83 -9.45
C LEU A 91 -7.56 -30.53 -8.44
N PRO A 92 -6.39 -31.19 -8.56
CA PRO A 92 -5.54 -31.59 -7.45
C PRO A 92 -4.34 -30.65 -7.18
N LEU A 93 -3.90 -30.62 -5.91
CA LEU A 93 -2.64 -29.96 -5.50
C LEU A 93 -1.40 -30.60 -6.15
N PRO A 94 -0.41 -29.82 -6.65
CA PRO A 94 0.93 -30.32 -6.88
C PRO A 94 1.77 -30.29 -5.59
N ALA A 95 2.47 -31.40 -5.35
CA ALA A 95 3.38 -31.64 -4.24
C ALA A 95 4.62 -30.72 -4.27
N HIS A 96 4.98 -30.18 -3.11
CA HIS A 96 6.31 -29.60 -2.87
C HIS A 96 7.36 -30.73 -2.72
N PRO A 97 8.57 -30.60 -3.31
CA PRO A 97 9.72 -31.37 -2.88
C PRO A 97 10.43 -30.69 -1.69
N PRO A 98 10.95 -31.44 -0.70
CA PRO A 98 11.67 -30.88 0.43
C PRO A 98 13.20 -30.83 0.18
N GLY A 99 13.85 -29.83 0.76
CA GLY A 99 15.15 -30.00 1.40
C GLY A 99 16.36 -29.27 0.81
N ASN A 100 16.87 -28.31 1.61
CA ASN A 100 18.28 -28.10 1.99
C ASN A 100 19.25 -27.52 0.92
N GLN A 101 20.09 -26.49 1.15
CA GLN A 101 20.85 -25.99 2.32
C GLN A 101 21.32 -24.52 2.06
N PRO A 102 22.27 -23.91 2.82
CA PRO A 102 22.33 -23.64 4.26
C PRO A 102 22.44 -22.13 4.55
N VAL A 103 22.14 -21.75 5.79
CA VAL A 103 22.42 -20.43 6.37
C VAL A 103 23.76 -20.54 7.11
N LEU A 104 24.70 -19.60 6.89
CA LEU A 104 25.70 -19.07 7.83
C LEU A 104 26.70 -18.18 7.08
N LEU A 105 26.70 -16.87 7.34
CA LEU A 105 27.72 -16.26 8.19
C LEU A 105 27.35 -14.81 8.50
N SER A 106 27.38 -14.50 9.79
CA SER A 106 27.25 -13.19 10.39
C SER A 106 28.35 -12.25 9.91
N ASP A 107 28.00 -10.98 9.68
CA ASP A 107 28.86 -9.85 10.00
C ASP A 107 28.01 -8.66 10.49
N PRO A 108 28.56 -7.82 11.39
CA PRO A 108 27.79 -6.94 12.28
C PRO A 108 27.28 -5.66 11.63
N GLU A 109 26.12 -5.22 12.12
CA GLU A 109 25.40 -3.99 11.77
C GLU A 109 26.25 -2.72 12.02
N PRO A 110 26.42 -1.81 11.04
CA PRO A 110 26.97 -0.49 11.29
C PRO A 110 25.86 0.48 11.77
N PRO A 111 26.13 1.33 12.78
CA PRO A 111 25.10 2.07 13.50
C PRO A 111 24.57 3.28 12.73
N SER A 112 23.24 3.39 12.73
CA SER A 112 22.37 4.56 12.87
C SER A 112 22.78 5.91 12.25
N ALA A 113 21.89 6.40 11.37
CA ALA A 113 21.31 7.75 11.32
C ALA A 113 21.47 8.50 9.98
N LEU A 114 20.43 8.44 9.14
CA LEU A 114 20.01 9.52 8.23
C LEU A 114 18.47 9.55 8.15
N PRO A 115 17.84 10.73 7.99
CA PRO A 115 16.54 11.05 8.57
C PRO A 115 15.33 10.58 7.75
N GLU A 116 14.23 10.37 8.48
CA GLU A 116 12.94 9.71 8.20
C GLU A 116 12.05 10.29 7.07
N ARG A 117 12.62 10.94 6.06
CA ARG A 117 11.88 11.48 4.91
C ARG A 117 11.97 10.66 3.63
N LYS A 118 12.92 9.71 3.51
CA LYS A 118 13.03 8.79 2.36
C LYS A 118 12.20 7.51 2.50
N ALA A 119 11.90 7.06 3.72
CA ALA A 119 11.24 5.78 3.95
C ALA A 119 9.73 5.78 3.65
N ARG A 120 9.08 6.95 3.65
CA ARG A 120 7.62 7.05 3.70
C ARG A 120 6.87 6.75 2.39
N TRP A 121 7.54 6.61 1.24
CA TRP A 121 6.87 6.41 -0.06
C TRP A 121 7.12 5.04 -0.71
N THR A 122 8.11 4.29 -0.22
CA THR A 122 8.41 2.91 -0.67
C THR A 122 8.16 1.86 0.41
N ALA A 123 7.92 2.26 1.65
CA ALA A 123 7.56 1.34 2.72
C ALA A 123 6.06 1.10 2.75
N THR A 124 5.66 -0.16 2.83
CA THR A 124 4.31 -0.60 3.18
C THR A 124 3.91 0.03 4.53
N THR A 125 2.64 0.41 4.67
CA THR A 125 2.10 0.87 5.95
C THR A 125 2.34 -0.22 7.00
N PRO A 126 2.99 0.07 8.15
CA PRO A 126 3.22 -0.93 9.18
C PRO A 126 1.92 -1.53 9.71
N GLU A 127 1.93 -2.81 10.06
CA GLU A 127 0.78 -3.52 10.65
C GLU A 127 0.18 -2.78 11.86
N GLN A 128 1.02 -2.12 12.67
CA GLN A 128 0.61 -1.35 13.85
C GLN A 128 -0.33 -0.18 13.53
N GLU A 129 -0.15 0.46 12.37
CA GLU A 129 -1.00 1.58 11.92
C GLU A 129 -2.43 1.12 11.57
N PHE A 130 -2.62 -0.18 11.28
CA PHE A 130 -3.95 -0.75 11.03
C PHE A 130 -4.71 -1.09 12.30
N GLN A 131 -4.03 -1.23 13.44
CA GLN A 131 -4.65 -1.71 14.68
C GLN A 131 -5.73 -0.76 15.20
N GLN A 132 -5.45 0.54 15.25
CA GLN A 132 -6.41 1.54 15.73
C GLN A 132 -7.62 1.68 14.78
N PRO A 133 -7.44 1.86 13.45
CA PRO A 133 -8.56 1.92 12.51
C PRO A 133 -9.46 0.67 12.54
N ILE A 134 -8.89 -0.53 12.72
CA ILE A 134 -9.68 -1.77 12.83
C ILE A 134 -10.60 -1.72 14.06
N LEU A 135 -10.08 -1.27 15.22
CA LEU A 135 -10.88 -1.17 16.44
C LEU A 135 -11.95 -0.09 16.34
N GLU A 136 -11.62 1.08 15.77
CA GLU A 136 -12.58 2.17 15.53
C GLU A 136 -13.72 1.72 14.62
N VAL A 137 -13.41 1.10 13.49
CA VAL A 137 -14.40 0.56 12.55
C VAL A 137 -15.30 -0.47 13.23
N LEU A 138 -14.74 -1.36 14.04
CA LEU A 138 -15.55 -2.35 14.76
C LEU A 138 -16.45 -1.71 15.82
N VAL A 139 -16.00 -0.64 16.50
CA VAL A 139 -16.86 0.13 17.42
C VAL A 139 -18.01 0.79 16.65
N ASP A 140 -17.72 1.44 15.53
CA ASP A 140 -18.70 2.11 14.67
C ASP A 140 -19.71 1.12 14.09
N MET A 141 -19.29 -0.11 13.77
CA MET A 141 -20.16 -1.20 13.31
C MET A 141 -20.97 -1.86 14.44
N GLY A 142 -20.93 -1.32 15.66
CA GLY A 142 -21.67 -1.85 16.82
C GLY A 142 -20.95 -2.99 17.56
N GLY A 143 -19.75 -3.37 17.12
CA GLY A 143 -18.87 -4.34 17.81
C GLY A 143 -18.48 -5.56 17.02
N SER A 144 -19.13 -5.80 15.89
CA SER A 144 -18.95 -7.00 15.10
C SER A 144 -19.23 -6.73 13.63
N GLY A 145 -18.46 -7.33 12.74
CA GLY A 145 -18.67 -7.21 11.30
C GLY A 145 -18.06 -8.38 10.53
N SER A 146 -18.52 -8.55 9.29
CA SER A 146 -17.83 -9.42 8.32
C SER A 146 -16.43 -8.87 8.08
N LYS A 147 -15.45 -9.76 7.89
CA LYS A 147 -14.07 -9.41 7.56
C LYS A 147 -14.00 -8.46 6.37
N ASP A 148 -14.77 -8.75 5.32
CA ASP A 148 -14.74 -7.96 4.10
C ASP A 148 -15.31 -6.55 4.33
N ASP A 149 -16.45 -6.43 5.02
CA ASP A 149 -17.05 -5.14 5.38
C ASP A 149 -16.13 -4.30 6.29
N VAL A 150 -15.48 -4.96 7.26
CA VAL A 150 -14.52 -4.33 8.17
C VAL A 150 -13.33 -3.82 7.38
N LEU A 151 -12.73 -4.64 6.52
CA LEU A 151 -11.59 -4.25 5.70
C LEU A 151 -11.97 -3.12 4.74
N ASP A 152 -13.13 -3.16 4.10
CA ASP A 152 -13.61 -2.09 3.22
C ASP A 152 -13.72 -0.75 3.95
N ARG A 153 -14.28 -0.77 5.16
CA ARG A 153 -14.41 0.44 5.97
C ARG A 153 -13.06 0.92 6.50
N VAL A 154 -12.16 0.01 6.89
CA VAL A 154 -10.76 0.33 7.25
C VAL A 154 -10.04 0.98 6.07
N GLY A 155 -10.21 0.46 4.85
CA GLY A 155 -9.65 1.03 3.63
C GLY A 155 -10.15 2.45 3.36
N GLN A 156 -11.43 2.73 3.63
CA GLN A 156 -12.00 4.08 3.52
C GLN A 156 -11.39 5.05 4.55
N VAL A 157 -11.26 4.63 5.80
CA VAL A 157 -10.68 5.43 6.88
C VAL A 157 -9.19 5.70 6.63
N MET A 158 -8.46 4.68 6.15
CA MET A 158 -7.01 4.77 5.92
C MET A 158 -6.63 5.28 4.53
N HIS A 159 -7.58 5.57 3.63
CA HIS A 159 -7.29 5.94 2.24
C HIS A 159 -6.23 7.08 2.09
N GLY A 160 -6.20 8.03 3.02
CA GLY A 160 -5.22 9.12 3.04
C GLY A 160 -3.85 8.77 3.65
N LEU A 161 -3.73 7.62 4.30
CA LEU A 161 -2.53 7.11 4.98
C LEU A 161 -1.84 5.98 4.20
N LEU A 162 -2.59 5.25 3.36
CA LEU A 162 -2.04 4.14 2.56
C LEU A 162 -1.01 4.64 1.54
N THR A 163 0.10 3.90 1.42
CA THR A 163 1.14 4.19 0.43
C THR A 163 0.80 3.61 -0.95
N ALA A 164 1.55 3.99 -1.98
CA ALA A 164 1.36 3.40 -3.31
C ALA A 164 1.64 1.88 -3.34
N VAL A 165 2.53 1.40 -2.47
CA VAL A 165 2.86 -0.03 -2.34
C VAL A 165 1.70 -0.81 -1.74
N ASP A 166 1.00 -0.20 -0.77
CA ASP A 166 -0.16 -0.77 -0.09
C ASP A 166 -1.33 -1.02 -1.06
N CYS A 167 -1.52 -0.13 -2.04
CA CYS A 167 -2.56 -0.25 -3.06
C CYS A 167 -2.18 -1.18 -4.22
N SER A 168 -0.96 -1.69 -4.25
CA SER A 168 -0.52 -2.60 -5.32
C SER A 168 -1.07 -4.01 -5.12
N PRO A 169 -1.33 -4.77 -6.20
CA PRO A 169 -1.75 -6.16 -6.10
C PRO A 169 -0.63 -7.04 -5.55
N ILE A 170 -1.03 -8.13 -4.90
CA ILE A 170 -0.10 -9.11 -4.32
C ILE A 170 0.70 -9.79 -5.44
N ARG A 171 2.03 -9.90 -5.28
CA ARG A 171 2.86 -10.66 -6.22
C ARG A 171 2.46 -12.14 -6.21
N GLY A 172 2.02 -12.64 -7.36
CA GLY A 172 1.64 -14.05 -7.52
C GLY A 172 0.32 -14.44 -6.83
N GLY A 173 -0.44 -13.46 -6.33
CA GLY A 173 -1.75 -13.65 -5.72
C GLY A 173 -2.89 -13.13 -6.60
N ASN A 174 -4.09 -13.01 -6.01
CA ASN A 174 -5.24 -12.43 -6.69
C ASN A 174 -4.99 -10.94 -7.01
N PRO A 175 -5.03 -10.52 -8.28
CA PRO A 175 -4.76 -9.14 -8.68
C PRO A 175 -5.82 -8.12 -8.20
N HIS A 176 -6.98 -8.58 -7.74
CA HIS A 176 -8.04 -7.73 -7.19
C HIS A 176 -7.90 -7.46 -5.69
N VAL A 177 -6.94 -8.10 -5.03
CA VAL A 177 -6.70 -7.90 -3.59
C VAL A 177 -5.46 -7.03 -3.42
N PRO A 178 -5.61 -5.77 -2.96
CA PRO A 178 -4.48 -4.90 -2.70
C PRO A 178 -3.69 -5.39 -1.46
N LEU A 179 -2.39 -5.11 -1.44
CA LEU A 179 -1.46 -5.57 -0.40
C LEU A 179 -1.90 -5.14 1.01
N TRP A 180 -2.47 -3.95 1.14
CA TRP A 180 -2.94 -3.42 2.43
C TRP A 180 -4.01 -4.27 3.09
N ARG A 181 -4.85 -4.97 2.30
CA ARG A 181 -5.85 -5.89 2.88
C ARG A 181 -5.16 -7.07 3.57
N ILE A 182 -4.08 -7.61 3.00
CA ILE A 182 -3.28 -8.63 3.69
C ILE A 182 -2.66 -8.07 4.96
N THR A 183 -2.07 -6.87 4.88
CA THR A 183 -1.41 -6.25 6.04
C THR A 183 -2.41 -5.97 7.17
N ALA A 184 -3.61 -5.48 6.82
CA ALA A 184 -4.71 -5.28 7.76
C ALA A 184 -5.23 -6.61 8.35
N GLU A 185 -5.32 -7.67 7.55
CA GLU A 185 -5.65 -9.01 8.05
C GLU A 185 -4.58 -9.55 9.01
N ALA A 186 -3.29 -9.29 8.73
CA ALA A 186 -2.20 -9.66 9.63
C ALA A 186 -2.34 -8.97 10.99
N ALA A 187 -2.76 -7.70 10.99
CA ALA A 187 -3.00 -6.88 12.19
C ALA A 187 -4.05 -7.46 13.14
N LYS A 188 -4.90 -8.39 12.69
CA LYS A 188 -5.81 -9.13 13.57
C LYS A 188 -5.05 -9.97 14.61
N ARG A 189 -3.93 -10.59 14.23
CA ARG A 189 -3.20 -11.54 15.10
C ARG A 189 -2.70 -10.90 16.40
N PRO A 190 -2.01 -9.74 16.39
CA PRO A 190 -1.63 -9.08 17.64
C PRO A 190 -2.86 -8.59 18.40
N LEU A 191 -3.91 -8.09 17.74
CA LEU A 191 -5.13 -7.63 18.41
C LEU A 191 -5.84 -8.76 19.19
N VAL A 192 -5.87 -9.98 18.65
CA VAL A 192 -6.40 -11.16 19.37
C VAL A 192 -5.48 -11.57 20.51
N ARG A 193 -4.16 -11.56 20.30
CA ARG A 193 -3.16 -11.90 21.35
C ARG A 193 -3.22 -10.92 22.52
N GLU A 194 -3.46 -9.65 22.25
CA GLU A 194 -3.62 -8.58 23.24
C GLU A 194 -5.02 -8.56 23.89
N GLY A 195 -5.93 -9.45 23.48
CA GLY A 195 -7.28 -9.54 24.06
C GLY A 195 -8.24 -8.44 23.59
N LEU A 196 -7.90 -7.69 22.53
CA LEU A 196 -8.71 -6.58 21.99
C LEU A 196 -9.77 -7.05 21.00
N LEU A 197 -9.50 -8.16 20.30
CA LEU A 197 -10.45 -8.86 19.44
C LEU A 197 -10.70 -10.26 19.98
N LYS A 198 -11.89 -10.80 19.72
CA LYS A 198 -12.23 -12.19 20.04
C LYS A 198 -11.49 -13.16 19.11
N GLY A 199 -10.91 -14.20 19.68
CA GLY A 199 -10.22 -15.28 18.94
C GLY A 199 -11.14 -16.42 18.51
N ASP A 200 -12.33 -16.50 19.09
CA ASP A 200 -13.36 -17.53 18.94
C ASP A 200 -14.55 -17.09 18.08
N SER A 201 -14.44 -15.95 17.39
CA SER A 201 -15.48 -15.44 16.48
C SER A 201 -15.76 -16.41 15.32
N PRO A 202 -16.99 -16.38 14.76
CA PRO A 202 -17.33 -17.15 13.56
C PRO A 202 -16.37 -16.91 12.40
N LYS A 203 -16.30 -17.88 11.48
CA LYS A 203 -15.44 -17.78 10.30
C LYS A 203 -15.80 -16.52 9.50
N ASP A 204 -14.77 -15.75 9.13
CA ASP A 204 -14.88 -14.45 8.44
C ASP A 204 -15.65 -13.36 9.21
N VAL A 205 -15.82 -13.49 10.53
CA VAL A 205 -16.37 -12.44 11.40
C VAL A 205 -15.31 -11.95 12.37
N TRP A 206 -15.24 -10.64 12.56
CA TRP A 206 -14.36 -9.99 13.51
C TRP A 206 -15.21 -9.32 14.58
N GLU A 207 -14.90 -9.58 15.86
CA GLU A 207 -15.61 -8.99 16.99
C GLU A 207 -14.63 -8.34 17.96
N ILE A 208 -15.00 -7.15 18.44
CA ILE A 208 -14.23 -6.43 19.44
C ILE A 208 -14.61 -6.88 20.86
N THR A 209 -13.62 -6.93 21.75
CA THR A 209 -13.84 -7.18 23.18
C THR A 209 -14.12 -5.87 23.92
N ASP A 210 -14.59 -5.96 25.16
CA ASP A 210 -14.75 -4.78 26.03
C ASP A 210 -13.41 -4.09 26.34
N GLU A 211 -12.30 -4.83 26.29
CA GLU A 211 -10.96 -4.26 26.39
C GLU A 211 -10.57 -3.49 25.11
N GLY A 212 -10.87 -4.04 23.94
CA GLY A 212 -10.71 -3.35 22.65
C GLY A 212 -11.48 -2.04 22.59
N ARG A 213 -12.75 -2.03 23.04
CA ARG A 213 -13.58 -0.82 23.08
C ARG A 213 -13.01 0.27 23.99
N ARG A 214 -12.38 -0.11 25.11
CA ARG A 214 -11.76 0.84 26.04
C ARG A 214 -10.46 1.45 25.50
N LYS A 215 -9.79 0.78 24.56
CA LYS A 215 -8.55 1.24 23.93
C LYS A 215 -8.80 2.28 22.83
N VAL A 216 -9.99 2.28 22.24
CA VAL A 216 -10.40 3.33 21.29
C VAL A 216 -10.69 4.60 22.07
N PRO A 217 -9.93 5.71 21.85
CA PRO A 217 -10.29 6.99 22.45
C PRO A 217 -11.70 7.32 21.97
N THR A 218 -12.61 7.67 22.88
CA THR A 218 -13.98 8.02 22.55
C THR A 218 -14.01 9.27 21.67
N SER A 219 -13.78 9.11 20.37
CA SER A 219 -13.99 10.12 19.35
C SER A 219 -15.33 9.85 18.69
N SER A 220 -16.38 9.89 19.51
CA SER A 220 -17.76 9.95 19.04
C SER A 220 -18.33 11.27 19.52
N ALA A 221 -18.37 12.25 18.60
CA ALA A 221 -19.32 13.38 18.49
C ALA A 221 -18.64 14.63 17.93
N ALA A 222 -18.80 14.86 16.62
CA ALA A 222 -19.07 16.17 16.03
C ALA A 222 -19.63 15.99 14.60
#